data_AF-Q03VK3-F1
#
_entry.id   AF-Q03VK3-F1
#
_cell.length_a   1.000
_cell.length_b   1.000
_cell.length_c   1.000
_cell.angle_alpha   90.00
_cell.angle_beta   90.00
_cell.angle_gamma   90.00
#
_symmetry.space_group_name_H-M   'P 1'
#
loop_
_entity.id
_entity.type
_entity.pdbx_description
1 polymer ?
#
loop_
_entity_poly.entity_id
_entity_poly.type
_entity_poly.pdbx_seq_one_letter_code
_entity_poly.pdbx_strand_id
1 'polypeptide(L)' 'MGLRPKPQHVDPTQTWEDLDRFLQQNFSQGSKSKEPTIVYIDPDKYVMNTKEIIQSATENGYKTTIIPNGMIKFE' A
#
# COMPACT_ATOMS: atom_id res chain seq x y z
N MET A 1 8.32 -40.25 -8.06
CA MET A 1 8.69 -38.86 -8.42
C MET A 1 7.42 -38.03 -8.52
N GLY A 2 7.36 -36.88 -7.86
CA GLY A 2 6.19 -36.02 -7.93
C GLY A 2 6.42 -34.71 -7.20
N LEU A 3 7.49 -34.00 -7.54
CA LEU A 3 7.70 -32.62 -7.11
C LEU A 3 6.58 -31.79 -7.73
N ARG A 4 5.55 -31.51 -6.92
CA ARG A 4 4.46 -30.59 -7.28
C ARG A 4 5.11 -29.29 -7.76
N PRO A 5 4.68 -28.70 -8.89
CA PRO A 5 5.24 -27.42 -9.30
C PRO A 5 5.02 -26.44 -8.16
N LYS A 6 6.11 -25.86 -7.64
CA LYS A 6 6.03 -24.68 -6.77
C LYS A 6 5.10 -23.70 -7.50
N PRO A 7 4.07 -23.13 -6.87
CA PRO A 7 3.36 -22.03 -7.48
C PRO A 7 4.43 -21.01 -7.87
N GLN A 8 4.59 -20.81 -9.18
CA GLN A 8 5.45 -19.78 -9.70
C GLN A 8 5.00 -18.51 -8.99
N HIS A 9 5.92 -17.90 -8.26
CA HIS A 9 5.83 -16.53 -7.81
C HIS A 9 5.48 -15.71 -9.05
N VAL A 10 4.20 -15.41 -9.23
CA VAL A 10 3.76 -14.32 -10.07
C VAL A 10 3.06 -13.43 -9.06
N ASP A 11 3.84 -12.43 -8.68
CA ASP A 11 3.71 -11.47 -7.60
C ASP A 11 2.31 -11.35 -6.99
N PRO A 12 2.17 -11.48 -5.65
CA PRO A 12 0.93 -11.10 -5.00
C PRO A 12 0.77 -9.59 -5.20
N THR A 13 0.09 -9.24 -6.28
CA THR A 13 -0.35 -7.89 -6.55
C THR A 13 -1.38 -7.59 -5.46
N GLN A 14 -0.94 -6.86 -4.45
CA GLN A 14 -1.74 -6.52 -3.27
C GLN A 14 -3.03 -5.85 -3.74
N THR A 15 -4.16 -6.26 -3.17
CA THR A 15 -5.49 -5.77 -3.54
C THR A 15 -5.85 -4.51 -2.74
N TRP A 16 -6.97 -3.88 -3.09
CA TRP A 16 -7.47 -2.68 -2.39
C TRP A 16 -7.66 -2.95 -0.90
N GLU A 17 -8.15 -4.13 -0.57
CA GLU A 17 -8.34 -4.56 0.82
C GLU A 17 -7.02 -4.66 1.59
N ASP A 18 -5.94 -5.06 0.91
CA ASP A 18 -4.62 -5.17 1.53
C ASP A 18 -4.02 -3.77 1.77
N LEU A 19 -4.19 -2.85 0.81
CA LEU A 19 -3.82 -1.44 0.97
C LEU A 19 -4.60 -0.79 2.12
N ASP A 20 -5.93 -0.92 2.14
CA ASP A 20 -6.80 -0.34 3.16
C ASP A 20 -6.45 -0.87 4.55
N ARG A 21 -6.30 -2.20 4.67
CA ARG A 21 -5.90 -2.84 5.92
C ARG A 21 -4.49 -2.40 6.35
N PHE A 22 -3.55 -2.26 5.42
CA PHE A 22 -2.21 -1.77 5.70
C PHE A 22 -2.23 -0.33 6.21
N LEU A 23 -2.95 0.57 5.54
CA LEU A 23 -3.13 1.95 5.96
C LEU A 23 -3.79 2.01 7.34
N GLN A 24 -4.94 1.35 7.54
CA GLN A 24 -5.63 1.32 8.82
C GLN A 24 -4.75 0.79 9.95
N GLN A 25 -3.97 -0.27 9.73
CA GLN A 25 -3.06 -0.79 10.76
C GLN A 25 -1.95 0.22 11.11
N ASN A 26 -1.31 0.81 10.11
CA ASN A 26 -0.23 1.77 10.33
C ASN A 26 -0.75 3.05 11.00
N PHE A 27 -1.85 3.63 10.52
CA PHE A 27 -2.46 4.84 11.09
C PHE A 27 -3.09 4.60 12.47
N SER A 28 -3.66 3.40 12.72
CA SER A 28 -4.16 3.04 14.06
C SER A 28 -3.03 2.84 15.07
N GLN A 29 -1.89 2.30 14.64
CA GLN A 29 -0.70 2.19 15.50
C GLN A 29 -0.06 3.54 15.74
N GLY A 30 0.08 4.35 14.69
CA GLY A 30 0.67 5.67 14.79
C GLY A 30 -0.20 6.64 15.59
N SER A 31 -1.52 6.49 15.67
CA SER A 31 -2.36 7.24 16.62
C SER A 31 -2.01 6.99 18.10
N LYS A 32 -1.31 5.90 18.42
CA LYS A 32 -0.82 5.62 19.79
C LYS A 32 0.51 6.29 20.10
N SER A 33 1.26 6.70 19.08
CA SER A 33 2.50 7.44 19.20
C SER A 33 2.23 8.89 18.82
N LYS A 34 2.73 9.90 19.53
CA LYS A 34 2.43 11.32 19.24
C LYS A 34 3.10 11.86 17.96
N GLU A 35 3.36 10.99 16.99
CA GLU A 35 4.11 11.30 15.77
C GLU A 35 3.20 11.18 14.54
N PRO A 36 3.37 12.07 13.53
CA PRO A 36 2.64 11.97 12.28
C PRO A 36 2.92 10.61 11.64
N THR A 37 1.88 9.81 11.44
CA THR A 37 2.02 8.49 10.82
C THR A 37 2.25 8.70 9.34
N ILE A 38 3.44 8.36 8.87
CA ILE A 38 3.77 8.42 7.45
C ILE A 38 3.91 6.99 6.95
N VAL A 39 3.14 6.65 5.93
CA VAL A 39 3.14 5.31 5.34
C VAL A 39 3.66 5.41 3.91
N TYR A 40 4.64 4.58 3.57
CA TYR A 40 5.17 4.51 2.20
C TYR A 40 4.67 3.22 1.56
N ILE A 41 3.99 3.34 0.44
CA ILE A 41 3.57 2.21 -0.36
C ILE A 41 4.27 2.23 -1.71
N ASP A 42 4.51 1.06 -2.24
CA ASP A 42 5.05 0.89 -3.57
C ASP A 42 3.89 0.54 -4.52
N PRO A 43 3.46 1.43 -5.42
CA PRO A 43 2.29 1.19 -6.28
C PRO A 43 2.50 0.03 -7.27
N ASP A 44 3.75 -0.33 -7.58
CA ASP A 44 4.07 -1.44 -8.48
C ASP A 44 3.71 -2.80 -7.85
N LYS A 45 3.67 -2.85 -6.51
CA LYS A 45 3.25 -4.04 -5.76
C LYS A 45 1.74 -4.23 -5.67
N TYR A 46 0.95 -3.30 -6.19
CA TYR A 46 -0.51 -3.37 -6.13
C TYR A 46 -1.09 -3.64 -7.51
N VAL A 47 -2.27 -4.28 -7.57
CA VAL A 47 -3.03 -4.43 -8.84
C VAL A 47 -3.49 -3.07 -9.39
N MET A 48 -3.50 -2.04 -8.55
CA MET A 48 -4.01 -0.71 -8.87
C MET A 48 -2.94 0.18 -9.47
N ASN A 49 -3.37 1.11 -10.32
CA ASN A 49 -2.49 2.16 -10.80
C ASN A 49 -2.21 3.19 -9.69
N THR A 50 -1.01 3.78 -9.71
CA THR A 50 -0.62 4.90 -8.85
C THR A 50 -1.70 5.99 -8.77
N LYS A 51 -2.34 6.30 -9.90
CA LYS A 51 -3.42 7.29 -9.98
C LYS A 51 -4.67 6.89 -9.20
N GLU A 52 -5.10 5.64 -9.29
CA GLU A 52 -6.27 5.15 -8.57
C GLU A 52 -6.02 5.15 -7.07
N ILE A 53 -4.81 4.74 -6.68
CA ILE A 53 -4.38 4.75 -5.28
C ILE A 53 -4.43 6.17 -4.72
N ILE A 54 -3.89 7.16 -5.44
CA ILE A 54 -3.93 8.58 -5.05
C ILE A 54 -5.36 9.10 -4.98
N GLN A 55 -6.20 8.74 -5.95
CA GLN A 55 -7.58 9.19 -6.01
C GLN A 55 -8.35 8.71 -4.78
N SER A 56 -8.37 7.40 -4.50
CA SER A 56 -9.13 6.91 -3.36
C SER A 56 -8.51 7.31 -2.03
N ALA A 57 -7.19 7.47 -1.95
CA ALA A 57 -6.55 8.04 -0.78
C ALA A 57 -7.07 9.46 -0.50
N THR A 58 -7.16 10.29 -1.53
CA THR A 58 -7.72 11.65 -1.44
C THR A 58 -9.20 11.62 -1.06
N GLU A 59 -9.99 10.71 -1.63
CA GLU A 59 -11.41 10.52 -1.28
C GLU A 59 -11.60 10.11 0.20
N ASN A 60 -10.65 9.36 0.75
CA ASN A 60 -10.62 8.98 2.17
C ASN A 60 -9.98 10.05 3.08
N GLY A 61 -9.54 11.18 2.53
CA GLY A 61 -8.95 12.29 3.29
C GLY A 61 -7.47 12.11 3.64
N TYR A 62 -6.78 11.12 3.06
CA TYR A 62 -5.34 10.97 3.16
C TYR A 62 -4.62 11.90 2.18
N LYS A 63 -3.45 12.39 2.58
CA LYS A 63 -2.57 13.14 1.69
C LYS A 63 -1.53 12.21 1.10
N THR A 64 -1.57 12.06 -0.23
CA THR A 64 -0.59 11.26 -0.96
C THR A 64 0.45 12.14 -1.66
N THR A 65 1.73 11.84 -1.45
CA THR A 65 2.86 12.47 -2.15
C THR A 65 3.68 11.41 -2.85
N ILE A 66 3.88 11.53 -4.17
CA ILE A 66 4.79 10.64 -4.89
C ILE A 66 6.23 11.09 -4.60
N ILE A 67 7.04 10.21 -4.04
CA ILE A 67 8.47 10.47 -3.82
C ILE A 67 9.29 10.00 -5.04
N PRO A 68 10.47 10.59 -5.30
CA PRO A 68 11.29 10.28 -6.49
C PRO A 68 11.70 8.80 -6.62
N ASN A 69 11.52 8.01 -5.56
CA ASN A 69 11.78 6.57 -5.55
C ASN A 69 10.62 5.74 -6.14
N GLY A 70 9.59 6.36 -6.71
CA GLY A 70 8.42 5.69 -7.28
C GLY A 70 7.36 5.26 -6.25
N MET A 71 7.63 5.48 -4.96
CA MET A 71 6.71 5.17 -3.88
C MET A 71 5.71 6.31 -3.63
N ILE A 72 4.54 5.96 -3.13
CA ILE A 72 3.53 6.91 -2.67
C ILE A 72 3.63 7.01 -1.15
N LYS A 73 3.92 8.20 -0.67
CA LYS A 73 3.87 8.56 0.75
C LYS A 73 2.46 8.98 1.12
N PHE A 74 1.89 8.38 2.15
CA PHE A 74 0.60 8.70 2.77
C PHE A 74 0.86 9.40 4.11
N GLU A 75 0.16 10.52 4.34
CA GLU A 75 0.08 11.23 5.62
C GLU A 75 -1.38 11.57 5.99
#